data_AF-A0A3C1W8T0-F1
#
_entry.id   AF-A0A3C1W8T0-F1
#
_cell.length_a   1.000
_cell.length_b   1.000
_cell.length_c   1.000
_cell.angle_alpha   90.00
_cell.angle_beta   90.00
_cell.angle_gamma   90.00
#
_symmetry.space_group_name_H-M   'P 1'
#
loop_
_entity.id
_entity.type
_entity.pdbx_description
1 polymer ?
#
loop_
_entity_poly.entity_id
_entity_poly.type
_entity_poly.pdbx_seq_one_letter_code
_entity_poly.pdbx_strand_id
1 'polypeptide(L)' 'LEKIGTAADQMLADHPTAVKLGYVPDIPEVIAATGLVFPGETEALEFISPDQPGQYDFVCTFPGHWRIMKGVMRVK' A
#
# COMPACT_ATOMS: atom_id res chain seq x y z
N LEU A 1 -1.87 -9.63 4.69
CA LEU A 1 -0.70 -8.72 4.58
C LEU A 1 0.56 -9.36 3.98
N GLU A 2 1.00 -10.55 4.42
CA GLU A 2 2.22 -11.21 3.92
C GLU A 2 2.37 -11.21 2.38
N LYS A 3 1.29 -11.53 1.65
CA LYS A 3 1.26 -11.51 0.18
C LYS A 3 1.61 -10.12 -0.39
N ILE A 4 0.92 -9.07 0.08
CA ILE A 4 1.14 -7.68 -0.37
C ILE A 4 2.54 -7.22 0.00
N GLY A 5 2.95 -7.46 1.25
CA GLY A 5 4.26 -7.06 1.74
C GLY A 5 5.41 -7.73 1.01
N THR A 6 5.31 -9.04 0.75
CA THR A 6 6.31 -9.79 -0.02
C THR A 6 6.36 -9.32 -1.47
N ALA A 7 5.20 -9.07 -2.11
CA ALA A 7 5.15 -8.56 -3.47
C ALA A 7 5.79 -7.17 -3.57
N ALA A 8 5.57 -6.29 -2.60
CA ALA A 8 6.20 -4.98 -2.54
C ALA A 8 7.71 -5.06 -2.27
N ASP A 9 8.15 -5.95 -1.37
CA ASP A 9 9.57 -6.23 -1.12
C ASP A 9 10.27 -6.70 -2.41
N GLN A 10 9.61 -7.52 -3.23
CA GLN A 10 10.15 -8.02 -4.52
C GLN A 10 10.36 -6.92 -5.56
N MET A 11 9.62 -5.81 -5.49
CA MET A 11 9.79 -4.69 -6.43
C MET A 11 11.18 -4.05 -6.34
N LEU A 12 11.94 -4.28 -5.24
CA LEU A 12 13.35 -3.85 -5.12
C LEU A 12 14.25 -4.37 -6.25
N ALA A 13 13.88 -5.47 -6.92
CA ALA A 13 14.63 -5.99 -8.06
C ALA A 13 14.79 -4.96 -9.19
N ASP A 14 13.83 -4.05 -9.35
CA ASP A 14 13.89 -2.90 -10.27
C ASP A 14 13.52 -1.61 -9.51
N HIS A 15 14.44 -1.16 -8.66
CA HIS A 15 14.24 0.00 -7.80
C HIS A 15 13.79 1.28 -8.57
N PRO A 16 14.38 1.66 -9.72
CA PRO A 16 13.91 2.84 -10.46
C PRO A 16 12.44 2.75 -10.88
N THR A 17 11.98 1.59 -11.33
CA THR A 17 10.57 1.38 -11.68
C THR A 17 9.70 1.33 -10.43
N ALA A 18 10.15 0.66 -9.37
CA ALA A 18 9.41 0.53 -8.12
C ALA A 18 9.10 1.88 -7.46
N VAL A 19 10.07 2.80 -7.45
CA VAL A 19 9.88 4.17 -6.93
C VAL A 19 8.79 4.91 -7.71
N LYS A 20 8.75 4.78 -9.05
CA LYS A 20 7.71 5.41 -9.88
C LYS A 20 6.32 4.85 -9.60
N LEU A 21 6.25 3.56 -9.27
CA LEU A 21 5.01 2.87 -8.87
C LEU A 21 4.71 3.02 -7.38
N GLY A 22 5.51 3.80 -6.64
CA GLY A 22 5.32 4.03 -5.21
C GLY A 22 5.47 2.78 -4.33
N TYR A 23 6.13 1.72 -4.82
CA TYR A 23 6.14 0.39 -4.20
C TYR A 23 4.73 -0.19 -3.99
N VAL A 24 3.78 0.18 -4.85
CA VAL A 24 2.44 -0.42 -4.86
C VAL A 24 2.47 -1.62 -5.82
N PRO A 25 2.36 -2.87 -5.33
CA PRO A 25 2.34 -4.04 -6.20
C PRO A 25 1.03 -4.11 -6.98
N ASP A 26 1.11 -4.46 -8.26
CA ASP A 26 -0.06 -4.67 -9.11
C ASP A 26 -0.68 -6.05 -8.85
N ILE A 27 -1.49 -6.13 -7.79
CA ILE A 27 -2.22 -7.34 -7.39
C ILE A 27 -3.66 -7.00 -6.97
N PRO A 28 -4.63 -7.92 -7.17
CA PRO A 28 -6.05 -7.62 -6.94
C PRO A 28 -6.42 -7.25 -5.50
N GLU A 29 -5.60 -7.60 -4.51
CA GLU A 29 -5.83 -7.24 -3.12
C GLU A 29 -5.61 -5.75 -2.82
N VAL A 30 -4.90 -5.01 -3.71
CA VAL A 30 -4.74 -3.56 -3.60
C VAL A 30 -5.96 -2.90 -4.23
N ILE A 31 -6.84 -2.38 -3.40
CA ILE A 31 -8.09 -1.73 -3.85
C ILE A 31 -7.94 -0.22 -4.05
N ALA A 32 -6.98 0.40 -3.36
CA ALA A 32 -6.66 1.82 -3.44
C ALA A 32 -5.27 2.07 -2.84
N ALA A 33 -4.54 3.05 -3.34
CA ALA A 33 -3.22 3.43 -2.83
C ALA A 33 -2.92 4.90 -3.14
N THR A 34 -2.11 5.53 -2.28
CA THR A 34 -1.42 6.78 -2.60
C THR A 34 -0.15 6.48 -3.41
N GLY A 35 0.49 7.51 -3.93
CA GLY A 35 1.90 7.47 -4.29
C GLY A 35 2.82 7.31 -3.06
N LEU A 36 4.13 7.22 -3.36
CA LEU A 36 5.18 7.26 -2.35
C LEU A 36 5.46 8.71 -1.96
N VAL A 37 5.32 9.02 -0.68
CA VAL A 37 5.61 10.34 -0.12
C VAL A 37 7.00 10.40 0.51
N PHE A 38 7.73 11.49 0.26
CA PHE A 38 9.03 11.74 0.88
C PHE A 38 8.92 12.61 2.14
N PRO A 39 9.99 12.71 2.98
CA PRO A 39 9.97 13.53 4.17
C PRO A 39 9.56 14.99 3.88
N GLY A 40 8.55 15.47 4.61
CA GLY A 40 8.01 16.83 4.46
C GLY A 40 6.91 16.97 3.39
N GLU A 41 6.62 15.91 2.65
CA GLU A 41 5.53 15.89 1.67
C GLU A 41 4.23 15.35 2.30
N THR A 42 3.12 15.60 1.61
CA THR A 42 1.80 15.10 1.98
C THR A 42 1.02 14.77 0.73
N GLU A 43 0.33 13.63 0.77
CA GLU A 43 -0.56 13.20 -0.29
C GLU A 43 -1.92 12.80 0.33
N ALA A 44 -2.99 13.01 -0.42
CA ALA A 44 -4.33 12.63 -0.06
C ALA A 44 -4.92 11.71 -1.13
N LEU A 45 -5.63 10.68 -0.70
CA LEU A 45 -6.35 9.75 -1.56
C LEU A 45 -7.85 9.85 -1.27
N GLU A 46 -8.62 10.18 -2.29
CA GLU A 46 -10.08 10.05 -2.29
C GLU A 46 -10.45 8.80 -3.09
N PHE A 47 -11.20 7.89 -2.46
CA PHE A 47 -11.67 6.67 -3.10
C PHE A 47 -13.03 6.26 -2.51
N ILE A 48 -13.77 5.45 -3.26
CA ILE A 48 -15.03 4.88 -2.80
C ILE A 48 -14.71 3.70 -1.88
N SER A 49 -15.23 3.73 -0.65
CA SER A 49 -15.07 2.61 0.27
C SER A 49 -15.73 1.33 -0.27
N PRO A 50 -15.20 0.14 0.04
CA PRO A 50 -15.83 -1.12 -0.33
C PRO A 50 -17.29 -1.21 0.13
N ASP A 51 -18.17 -1.79 -0.70
CA ASP A 51 -19.58 -1.99 -0.35
C ASP A 51 -19.78 -3.08 0.72
N GLN A 52 -18.81 -3.99 0.85
CA GLN A 52 -18.87 -5.08 1.82
C GLN A 52 -18.42 -4.56 3.20
N PRO A 53 -19.28 -4.65 4.24
CA PRO A 53 -18.86 -4.36 5.60
C PRO A 53 -17.74 -5.31 6.03
N GLY A 54 -16.72 -4.80 6.70
CA GLY A 54 -15.55 -5.60 7.02
C GLY A 54 -14.35 -4.83 7.53
N GLN A 55 -13.28 -5.58 7.75
CA GLN A 55 -11.96 -5.06 8.12
C GLN A 55 -11.05 -5.09 6.89
N TYR A 56 -10.50 -3.94 6.55
CA TYR A 56 -9.61 -3.74 5.42
C TYR A 56 -8.28 -3.22 5.94
N ASP A 57 -7.20 -3.91 5.63
CA ASP A 57 -5.88 -3.47 6.06
C ASP A 57 -5.43 -2.28 5.20
N PHE A 58 -4.89 -1.24 5.85
CA PHE A 58 -4.08 -0.22 5.18
C PHE A 58 -2.63 -0.36 5.68
N VAL A 59 -1.67 -0.27 4.77
CA VAL A 59 -0.28 -0.63 5.04
C VAL A 59 0.68 0.21 4.22
N CYS A 60 1.84 0.55 4.79
CA CYS A 60 2.94 1.14 4.03
C CYS A 60 3.70 0.01 3.33
N THR A 61 3.65 -0.02 2.00
CA THR A 61 4.29 -1.07 1.18
C THR A 61 5.74 -0.76 0.83
N PHE A 62 6.31 0.34 1.32
CA PHE A 62 7.76 0.55 1.18
C PHE A 62 8.51 -0.66 1.78
N PRO A 63 9.54 -1.19 1.11
CA PRO A 63 10.13 -2.48 1.45
C PRO A 63 10.44 -2.62 2.94
N GLY A 64 9.82 -3.62 3.55
CA GLY A 64 9.88 -3.96 4.97
C GLY A 64 9.07 -3.11 5.96
N HIS A 65 8.54 -1.96 5.58
CA HIS A 65 7.73 -1.11 6.47
C HIS A 65 6.42 -1.79 6.86
N TRP A 66 5.82 -2.54 5.94
CA TRP A 66 4.54 -3.23 6.12
C TRP A 66 4.50 -4.18 7.34
N ARG A 67 5.67 -4.61 7.83
CA ARG A 67 5.79 -5.46 9.02
C ARG A 67 5.28 -4.74 10.28
N ILE A 68 5.51 -3.43 10.36
CA ILE A 68 5.18 -2.58 11.52
C ILE A 68 4.17 -1.45 11.20
N MET A 69 4.22 -0.87 10.00
CA MET A 69 3.39 0.25 9.56
C MET A 69 2.12 -0.25 8.88
N LYS A 70 1.15 -0.67 9.69
CA LYS A 70 -0.14 -1.19 9.26
C LYS A 70 -1.25 -0.81 10.22
N GLY A 71 -2.47 -0.73 9.72
CA GLY A 71 -3.67 -0.53 10.50
C GLY A 71 -4.89 -1.11 9.81
N VAL A 72 -6.05 -0.98 10.45
CA VAL A 72 -7.32 -1.54 9.96
C VAL A 72 -8.34 -0.42 9.77
N MET A 73 -8.81 -0.27 8.53
CA MET A 73 -10.01 0.49 8.19
C MET A 73 -11.23 -0.42 8.39
N ARG A 74 -12.27 0.08 9.06
CA ARG A 74 -13.51 -0.66 9.29
C ARG A 74 -14.64 -0.03 8.51
N VAL A 75 -15.23 -0.79 7.59
CA VAL A 75 -16.47 -0.43 6.91
C VAL A 75 -17.63 -1.07 7.68
N LYS A 76 -18.67 -0.29 7.98
CA LYS A 76 -19.82 -0.70 8.78
C LYS A 76 -21.11 -0.50 8.01
#